data_AF-A0A1R0XK81-F1
#
_entry.id   AF-A0A1R0XK81-F1
#
_cell.length_a   1.000
_cell.length_b   1.000
_cell.length_c   1.000
_cell.angle_alpha   90.00
_cell.angle_beta   90.00
_cell.angle_gamma   90.00
#
_symmetry.space_group_name_H-M   'P 1'
#
loop_
_entity.id
_entity.type
_entity.pdbx_description
1 polymer ?
#
loop_
_entity_poly.entity_id
_entity_poly.type
_entity_poly.pdbx_seq_one_letter_code
_entity_poly.pdbx_strand_id
1 'polypeptide(L)'
;MNDKLYTMPMGALDSMQIPAEAKSQSKPGKRRSSPKTYRSILYFIISLPITIVYFVFMVTGLALSIGLTPIFIGIPLFFAVAKGLDYIVRFEQELVRSLLDIPRPNEERRTDMKQEGAGFLQRMKLGFDGAKFARNIMLIMGRFVSSIIFFSLTITVVAAALGLITLPVLHQIFLQTMDLNILENSVFALFNIDWTLSQQYISYVVAGLVVAVIATWVIKSLMDVQRRMLFVSYEEERQY
;
A
#
# COMPACT_ATOMS: atom_id res chain seq x y z
N MET A 1 -25.25 47.96 -70.15
CA MET A 1 -23.92 47.74 -69.55
C MET A 1 -24.11 46.76 -68.40
N ASN A 2 -24.30 45.49 -68.75
CA ASN A 2 -23.30 44.39 -68.69
C ASN A 2 -23.16 43.88 -67.24
N ASP A 3 -23.86 42.82 -66.83
CA ASP A 3 -23.74 41.41 -67.25
C ASP A 3 -22.46 40.77 -66.71
N LYS A 4 -22.65 39.88 -65.70
CA LYS A 4 -21.74 38.95 -64.99
C LYS A 4 -22.37 38.71 -63.61
N LEU A 5 -23.33 37.78 -63.43
CA LEU A 5 -23.29 36.35 -63.73
C LEU A 5 -22.07 35.66 -63.10
N TYR A 6 -22.36 35.00 -61.97
CA TYR A 6 -21.75 33.77 -61.45
C TYR A 6 -20.24 33.57 -61.64
N THR A 7 -19.46 34.02 -60.67
CA THR A 7 -18.20 33.35 -60.31
C THR A 7 -18.06 33.34 -58.78
N MET A 8 -18.86 32.48 -58.13
CA MET A 8 -18.53 32.07 -56.77
C MET A 8 -17.44 30.99 -56.91
N PRO A 9 -16.21 31.22 -56.44
CA PRO A 9 -15.19 30.17 -56.51
C PRO A 9 -15.67 28.98 -55.68
N MET A 10 -15.80 27.83 -56.34
CA MET A 10 -15.94 26.50 -55.73
C MET A 10 -14.72 26.21 -54.86
N GLY A 11 -14.69 26.82 -53.68
CA GLY A 11 -13.57 26.87 -52.74
C GLY A 11 -13.92 27.68 -51.49
N ALA A 12 -14.93 28.55 -51.56
CA ALA A 12 -15.47 29.29 -50.42
C ALA A 12 -16.58 28.55 -49.64
N LEU A 13 -16.76 27.24 -49.86
CA LEU A 13 -17.55 26.37 -48.98
C LEU A 13 -16.68 25.69 -47.91
N ASP A 14 -15.36 25.83 -47.99
CA ASP A 14 -14.40 25.17 -47.08
C ASP A 14 -14.12 25.98 -45.79
N SER A 15 -14.74 27.14 -45.63
CA SER A 15 -14.49 28.04 -44.49
C SER A 15 -15.73 28.43 -43.67
N MET A 16 -16.90 27.86 -43.97
CA MET A 16 -18.06 27.94 -43.07
C MET A 16 -18.05 26.78 -42.08
N GLN A 17 -17.41 27.08 -40.96
CA GLN A 17 -17.40 26.36 -39.69
C GLN A 17 -18.69 25.58 -39.41
N ILE A 18 -18.53 24.26 -39.20
CA ILE A 18 -19.21 23.61 -38.08
C ILE A 18 -18.07 23.27 -37.10
N PRO A 19 -18.09 23.75 -35.84
CA PRO A 19 -17.20 23.22 -34.83
C PRO A 19 -17.60 21.76 -34.66
N ALA A 20 -16.86 20.87 -35.34
CA ALA A 20 -17.02 19.44 -35.22
C ALA A 20 -16.65 19.10 -33.79
N GLU A 21 -17.70 19.05 -32.95
CA GLU A 21 -17.79 18.38 -31.69
C GLU A 21 -16.49 18.47 -30.88
N ALA A 22 -16.46 19.43 -29.96
CA ALA A 22 -15.78 19.17 -28.71
C ALA A 22 -16.27 17.80 -28.22
N LYS A 23 -15.52 16.74 -28.55
CA LYS A 23 -15.65 15.43 -27.96
C LYS A 23 -15.58 15.75 -26.49
N SER A 24 -16.74 15.77 -25.86
CA SER A 24 -16.90 15.75 -24.42
C SER A 24 -16.12 14.52 -24.00
N GLN A 25 -14.83 14.70 -23.71
CA GLN A 25 -14.04 13.80 -22.91
C GLN A 25 -14.77 13.80 -21.58
N SER A 26 -15.78 12.96 -21.48
CA SER A 26 -16.30 12.50 -20.21
C SER A 26 -15.11 11.82 -19.57
N LYS A 27 -14.33 12.61 -18.82
CA LYS A 27 -13.26 12.17 -17.93
C LYS A 27 -13.90 10.98 -17.19
N PRO A 28 -13.45 9.73 -17.43
CA PRO A 28 -14.14 8.59 -16.85
C PRO A 28 -14.10 8.81 -15.35
N GLY A 29 -15.29 8.93 -14.75
CA GLY A 29 -15.43 9.26 -13.34
C GLY A 29 -14.50 8.37 -12.56
N LYS A 30 -13.48 8.97 -11.93
CA LYS A 30 -12.41 8.31 -11.19
C LYS A 30 -13.07 7.34 -10.23
N ARG A 31 -13.17 6.06 -10.61
CA ARG A 31 -13.59 4.99 -9.71
C ARG A 31 -12.55 5.02 -8.60
N ARG A 32 -12.95 5.43 -7.39
CA ARG A 32 -12.15 5.22 -6.19
C ARG A 32 -11.80 3.73 -6.20
N SER A 33 -10.55 3.40 -6.54
CA SER A 33 -10.04 2.03 -6.50
C SER A 33 -10.00 1.63 -5.03
N SER A 34 -11.12 1.12 -4.53
CA SER A 34 -11.12 0.51 -3.21
C SER A 34 -10.19 -0.71 -3.29
N PRO A 35 -9.07 -0.74 -2.54
CA PRO A 35 -8.20 -1.89 -2.55
C PRO A 35 -9.02 -3.13 -2.23
N LYS A 36 -8.82 -4.19 -3.02
CA LYS A 36 -9.50 -5.47 -2.78
C LYS A 36 -9.04 -5.97 -1.41
N THR A 37 -9.96 -6.08 -0.44
CA THR A 37 -9.68 -6.43 0.97
C THR A 37 -8.71 -7.62 1.10
N TYR A 38 -8.87 -8.64 0.26
CA TYR A 38 -8.00 -9.81 0.24
C TYR A 38 -6.52 -9.48 -0.01
N ARG A 39 -6.23 -8.58 -0.95
CA ARG A 39 -4.85 -8.16 -1.24
C ARG A 39 -4.25 -7.38 -0.07
N SER A 40 -5.05 -6.56 0.62
CA SER A 40 -4.60 -5.81 1.80
C SER A 40 -4.28 -6.72 2.99
N ILE A 41 -5.06 -7.77 3.22
CA ILE A 41 -4.77 -8.78 4.26
C ILE A 41 -3.46 -9.48 3.95
N LEU A 42 -3.30 -10.00 2.73
CA LEU A 42 -2.08 -10.68 2.31
C LEU A 42 -0.86 -9.77 2.45
N TYR A 43 -1.02 -8.51 2.08
CA TYR A 43 0.01 -7.50 2.21
C TYR A 43 0.43 -7.30 3.68
N PHE A 44 -0.49 -7.16 4.63
CA PHE A 44 -0.13 -7.01 6.05
C PHE A 44 0.50 -8.28 6.65
N ILE A 45 0.11 -9.46 6.19
CA ILE A 45 0.73 -10.72 6.62
C ILE A 45 2.19 -10.80 6.15
N ILE A 46 2.44 -10.43 4.90
CA ILE A 46 3.79 -10.50 4.29
C ILE A 46 4.63 -9.25 4.65
N SER A 47 4.03 -8.14 5.05
CA SER A 47 4.77 -6.91 5.33
C SER A 47 5.73 -7.06 6.50
N LEU A 48 5.42 -7.89 7.49
CA LEU A 48 6.31 -8.11 8.63
C LEU A 48 7.64 -8.73 8.21
N PRO A 49 7.69 -9.92 7.56
CA PRO A 49 8.97 -10.51 7.17
C PRO A 49 9.73 -9.62 6.17
N ILE A 50 9.03 -8.96 5.24
CA ILE A 50 9.64 -8.01 4.31
C ILE A 50 10.31 -6.85 5.05
N THR A 51 9.62 -6.25 6.03
CA THR A 51 10.14 -5.07 6.73
C THR A 51 11.25 -5.44 7.71
N ILE A 52 11.25 -6.65 8.26
CA ILE A 52 12.41 -7.19 9.01
C ILE A 52 13.66 -7.17 8.12
N VAL A 53 13.55 -7.65 6.87
CA VAL A 53 14.69 -7.65 5.93
C VAL A 53 15.19 -6.22 5.69
N TYR A 54 14.29 -5.25 5.50
CA TYR A 54 14.67 -3.84 5.33
C TYR A 54 15.38 -3.26 6.55
N PHE A 55 14.85 -3.54 7.74
CA PHE A 55 15.42 -3.10 9.00
C PHE A 55 16.82 -3.70 9.22
N VAL A 56 16.96 -5.02 9.03
CA VAL A 56 18.24 -5.72 9.17
C VAL A 56 19.25 -5.17 8.16
N PHE A 57 18.88 -5.03 6.89
CA PHE A 57 19.76 -4.45 5.86
C PHE A 57 20.22 -3.04 6.24
N MET A 58 19.31 -2.19 6.72
CA MET A 58 19.63 -0.83 7.15
C MET A 58 20.60 -0.82 8.32
N VAL A 59 20.31 -1.55 9.40
CA VAL A 59 21.16 -1.56 10.61
C VAL A 59 22.51 -2.19 10.33
N THR A 60 22.55 -3.35 9.67
CA THR A 60 23.80 -4.04 9.36
C THR A 60 24.63 -3.27 8.35
N GLY A 61 24.01 -2.73 7.29
CA GLY A 61 24.70 -1.94 6.29
C GLY A 61 25.33 -0.67 6.88
N LEU A 62 24.62 0.04 7.75
CA LEU A 62 25.15 1.23 8.41
C LEU A 62 26.25 0.89 9.41
N ALA A 63 26.07 -0.15 10.22
CA ALA A 63 27.08 -0.60 11.19
C ALA A 63 28.37 -1.06 10.48
N LEU A 64 28.27 -1.83 9.39
CA LEU A 64 29.41 -2.23 8.58
C LEU A 64 30.08 -1.02 7.92
N SER A 65 29.31 -0.07 7.39
CA SER A 65 29.88 1.14 6.78
C SER A 65 30.73 1.92 7.78
N ILE A 66 30.25 2.09 9.00
CA ILE A 66 31.00 2.76 10.08
C ILE A 66 32.21 1.92 10.49
N GLY A 67 32.03 0.61 10.72
CA GLY A 67 33.10 -0.29 11.15
C GLY A 67 34.24 -0.48 10.14
N LEU A 68 33.95 -0.42 8.84
CA LEU A 68 34.95 -0.51 7.76
C LEU A 68 35.54 0.84 7.36
N THR A 69 35.15 1.94 8.01
CA THR A 69 35.69 3.29 7.71
C THR A 69 37.22 3.37 7.89
N PRO A 70 37.85 2.77 8.92
CA PRO A 70 39.31 2.79 9.06
C PRO A 70 40.08 2.13 7.91
N ILE A 71 39.42 1.20 7.18
CA ILE A 71 40.00 0.46 6.05
C ILE A 71 39.71 1.20 4.72
N PHE A 72 39.17 2.43 4.77
CA PHE A 72 38.70 3.23 3.62
C PHE A 72 37.56 2.62 2.78
N ILE A 73 37.25 1.32 2.95
CA ILE A 73 36.14 0.60 2.29
C ILE A 73 34.77 1.05 2.84
N GLY A 74 34.71 1.53 4.09
CA GLY A 74 33.47 1.97 4.72
C GLY A 74 32.77 3.12 3.99
N ILE A 75 33.52 4.04 3.37
CA ILE A 75 32.95 5.19 2.67
C ILE A 75 32.21 4.75 1.39
N PRO A 76 32.81 3.97 0.45
CA PRO A 76 32.07 3.39 -0.67
C PRO A 76 30.86 2.55 -0.23
N LEU A 77 31.02 1.75 0.83
CA LEU A 77 29.95 0.91 1.36
C LEU A 77 28.77 1.75 1.86
N PHE A 78 29.03 2.87 2.55
CA PHE A 78 27.99 3.79 3.01
C PHE A 78 27.11 4.29 1.85
N PHE A 79 27.73 4.73 0.75
CA PHE A 79 26.96 5.19 -0.42
C PHE A 79 26.18 4.06 -1.09
N ALA A 80 26.73 2.84 -1.12
CA ALA A 80 26.02 1.67 -1.61
C ALA A 80 24.78 1.36 -0.75
N VAL A 81 24.92 1.40 0.58
CA VAL A 81 23.82 1.22 1.53
C VAL A 81 22.79 2.34 1.38
N ALA A 82 23.21 3.60 1.34
CA ALA A 82 22.31 4.74 1.16
C ALA A 82 21.48 4.64 -0.13
N LYS A 83 22.09 4.20 -1.24
CA LYS A 83 21.38 3.91 -2.49
C LYS A 83 20.44 2.71 -2.36
N GLY A 84 20.84 1.67 -1.62
CA GLY A 84 19.99 0.54 -1.26
C GLY A 84 18.74 0.96 -0.49
N LEU A 85 18.87 1.86 0.51
CA LEU A 85 17.73 2.39 1.25
C LEU A 85 16.76 3.17 0.35
N ASP A 86 17.27 3.95 -0.61
CA ASP A 86 16.43 4.64 -1.61
C ASP A 86 15.64 3.64 -2.46
N TYR A 87 16.29 2.56 -2.90
CA TYR A 87 15.62 1.51 -3.66
C TYR A 87 14.53 0.81 -2.83
N ILE A 88 14.81 0.47 -1.57
CA ILE A 88 13.86 -0.15 -0.65
C ILE A 88 12.63 0.72 -0.46
N VAL A 89 12.81 2.02 -0.17
CA VAL A 89 11.69 2.95 0.02
C VAL A 89 10.85 3.08 -1.24
N ARG A 90 11.47 3.19 -2.42
CA ARG A 90 10.75 3.26 -3.70
C ARG A 90 9.96 1.99 -3.97
N PHE A 91 10.57 0.82 -3.75
CA PHE A 91 9.92 -0.47 -3.88
C PHE A 91 8.69 -0.57 -2.98
N GLU A 92 8.82 -0.19 -1.70
CA GLU A 92 7.71 -0.21 -0.75
C GLU A 92 6.57 0.73 -1.17
N GLN A 93 6.90 1.93 -1.62
CA GLN A 93 5.90 2.85 -2.16
C GLN A 93 5.23 2.28 -3.42
N GLU A 94 5.97 1.56 -4.25
CA GLU A 94 5.44 0.92 -5.45
C GLU A 94 4.50 -0.24 -5.13
N LEU A 95 4.82 -1.06 -4.13
CA LEU A 95 3.90 -2.09 -3.63
C LEU A 95 2.57 -1.48 -3.19
N VAL A 96 2.61 -0.37 -2.44
CA VAL A 96 1.40 0.33 -1.98
C VAL A 96 0.65 0.97 -3.15
N ARG A 97 1.35 1.57 -4.12
CA ARG A 97 0.73 2.12 -5.34
C ARG A 97 0.05 1.03 -6.15
N SER A 98 0.71 -0.11 -6.37
CA SER A 98 0.14 -1.27 -7.07
C SER A 98 -1.08 -1.83 -6.36
N LEU A 99 -1.06 -1.85 -5.02
CA LEU A 99 -2.19 -2.31 -4.21
C LEU A 99 -3.41 -1.36 -4.28
N LEU A 100 -3.15 -0.06 -4.40
CA LEU A 100 -4.15 1.00 -4.51
C LEU A 100 -4.48 1.39 -5.96
N ASP A 101 -3.85 0.77 -6.95
CA ASP A 101 -3.99 1.11 -8.37
C ASP A 101 -3.70 2.60 -8.68
N ILE A 102 -2.71 3.16 -7.97
CA ILE A 102 -2.28 4.56 -8.15
C ILE A 102 -1.18 4.59 -9.21
N PRO A 103 -1.35 5.35 -10.32
CA PRO A 103 -0.32 5.47 -11.34
C PRO A 103 0.97 6.07 -10.75
N ARG A 104 2.13 5.65 -11.28
CA ARG A 104 3.40 6.26 -10.89
C ARG A 104 3.40 7.72 -11.36
N PRO A 105 3.83 8.68 -10.52
CA PRO A 105 4.14 10.01 -11.00
C PRO A 105 5.18 9.89 -12.10
N ASN A 106 4.95 10.54 -13.24
CA ASN A 106 5.99 10.69 -14.26
C ASN A 106 7.10 11.56 -13.67
N GLU A 107 8.09 10.94 -13.04
CA GLU A 107 9.37 11.59 -12.77
C GLU A 107 10.00 11.88 -14.13
N GLU A 108 9.71 13.07 -14.68
CA GLU A 108 10.47 13.62 -15.80
C GLU A 108 11.95 13.46 -15.45
N ARG A 109 12.64 12.71 -16.29
CA ARG A 109 14.05 12.35 -16.23
C ARG A 109 14.93 13.61 -16.34
N ARG A 110 14.95 14.43 -15.29
CA ARG A 110 15.93 15.49 -15.03
C ARG A 110 16.94 14.84 -14.08
N THR A 111 18.10 14.36 -14.49
CA THR A 111 19.14 15.02 -15.28
C THR A 111 20.25 14.00 -15.55
N ASP A 112 20.35 13.50 -16.78
CA ASP A 112 21.47 12.63 -17.23
C ASP A 112 22.51 13.40 -18.06
N MET A 113 22.50 14.75 -18.05
CA MET A 113 23.26 15.55 -19.03
C MET A 113 24.52 16.29 -18.53
N LYS A 114 25.05 16.02 -17.33
CA LYS A 114 26.24 16.77 -16.89
C LYS A 114 27.15 16.04 -15.93
N GLN A 115 27.86 15.01 -16.37
CA GLN A 115 28.91 14.44 -15.51
C GLN A 115 30.01 13.64 -16.23
N GLU A 116 30.46 14.01 -17.42
CA GLU A 116 31.53 13.26 -18.13
C GLU A 116 32.96 13.41 -17.57
N GLY A 117 33.21 14.22 -16.52
CA GLY A 117 34.58 14.48 -16.03
C GLY A 117 34.87 14.31 -14.53
N ALA A 118 33.90 13.90 -13.70
CA ALA A 118 34.09 13.82 -12.24
C ALA A 118 34.54 12.42 -11.78
N GLY A 119 35.54 12.35 -10.89
CA GLY A 119 36.00 11.10 -10.27
C GLY A 119 34.86 10.38 -9.52
N PHE A 120 34.94 9.05 -9.44
CA PHE A 120 33.90 8.18 -8.85
C PHE A 120 33.39 8.67 -7.47
N LEU A 121 34.31 9.06 -6.59
CA LEU A 121 34.00 9.64 -5.27
C LEU A 121 33.25 10.98 -5.34
N GLN A 122 33.60 11.82 -6.31
CA GLN A 122 32.97 13.13 -6.50
C GLN A 122 31.54 12.96 -7.04
N ARG A 123 31.31 12.03 -7.98
CA ARG A 123 29.96 11.67 -8.44
C ARG A 123 29.06 11.14 -7.30
N MET A 124 29.60 10.27 -6.44
CA MET A 124 28.85 9.76 -5.28
C MET A 124 28.49 10.85 -4.28
N LYS A 125 29.42 11.77 -3.98
CA LYS A 125 29.18 12.88 -3.06
C LYS A 125 28.18 13.90 -3.61
N LEU A 126 28.25 14.21 -4.92
CA LEU A 126 27.33 15.14 -5.59
C LEU A 126 25.91 14.60 -5.71
N GLY A 127 25.74 13.27 -5.77
CA GLY A 127 24.42 12.62 -5.81
C GLY A 127 23.80 12.35 -4.45
N PHE A 128 24.50 12.64 -3.35
CA PHE A 128 24.01 12.34 -2.00
C PHE A 128 23.29 13.53 -1.38
N ASP A 129 22.02 13.29 -1.06
CA ASP A 129 21.20 14.22 -0.30
C ASP A 129 21.00 13.66 1.11
N GLY A 130 21.62 14.32 2.11
CA GLY A 130 21.54 13.93 3.52
C GLY A 130 20.13 14.01 4.08
N ALA A 131 19.30 14.95 3.61
CA ALA A 131 17.91 15.06 4.04
C ALA A 131 17.08 13.88 3.50
N LYS A 132 17.31 13.50 2.23
CA LYS A 132 16.68 12.31 1.64
C LYS A 132 17.09 11.03 2.37
N PHE A 133 18.38 10.89 2.69
CA PHE A 133 18.89 9.74 3.43
C PHE A 133 18.27 9.63 4.83
N ALA A 134 18.24 10.72 5.59
CA ALA A 134 17.61 10.75 6.91
C ALA A 134 16.11 10.42 6.83
N ARG A 135 15.41 10.95 5.82
CA ARG A 135 14.01 10.60 5.54
C ARG A 135 13.85 9.11 5.26
N ASN A 136 14.72 8.50 4.46
CA ASN A 136 14.64 7.07 4.14
C ASN A 136 14.82 6.20 5.39
N ILE A 137 15.77 6.55 6.27
CA ILE A 137 15.94 5.86 7.56
C ILE A 137 14.67 5.99 8.39
N MET A 138 14.13 7.22 8.54
CA MET A 138 12.92 7.46 9.32
C MET A 138 11.73 6.68 8.76
N LEU A 139 11.58 6.60 7.44
CA LEU A 139 10.53 5.84 6.78
C LEU A 139 10.68 4.34 7.03
N ILE A 140 11.88 3.77 6.90
CA ILE A 140 12.11 2.33 7.15
C ILE A 140 11.85 1.99 8.63
N MET A 141 12.32 2.82 9.57
CA MET A 141 12.06 2.63 10.99
C MET A 141 10.57 2.72 11.33
N GLY A 142 9.90 3.77 10.85
CA GLY A 142 8.45 3.92 11.05
C GLY A 142 7.67 2.77 10.41
N ARG A 143 8.13 2.29 9.24
CA ARG A 143 7.55 1.14 8.57
C ARG A 143 7.66 -0.13 9.39
N PHE A 144 8.82 -0.39 10.00
CA PHE A 144 9.05 -1.55 10.86
C PHE A 144 8.07 -1.58 12.03
N VAL A 145 7.97 -0.48 12.78
CA VAL A 145 7.05 -0.37 13.92
C VAL A 145 5.59 -0.52 13.47
N SER A 146 5.20 0.19 12.40
CA SER A 146 3.84 0.09 11.86
C SER A 146 3.48 -1.34 11.43
N SER A 147 4.43 -2.07 10.84
CA SER A 147 4.19 -3.42 10.34
C SER A 147 3.95 -4.41 11.47
N ILE A 148 4.63 -4.27 12.62
CA ILE A 148 4.37 -5.13 13.79
C ILE A 148 2.94 -4.96 14.28
N ILE A 149 2.50 -3.70 14.43
CA ILE A 149 1.17 -3.36 14.91
C ILE A 149 0.10 -3.85 13.92
N PHE A 150 0.28 -3.56 12.63
CA PHE A 150 -0.71 -3.91 11.61
C PHE A 150 -0.79 -5.42 11.38
N PHE A 151 0.35 -6.11 11.40
CA PHE A 151 0.39 -7.57 11.33
C PHE A 151 -0.33 -8.18 12.53
N SER A 152 0.02 -7.76 13.75
CA SER A 152 -0.58 -8.29 14.99
C SER A 152 -2.10 -8.05 15.01
N LEU A 153 -2.56 -6.84 14.67
CA LEU A 153 -3.98 -6.54 14.64
C LEU A 153 -4.71 -7.36 13.56
N THR A 154 -4.12 -7.47 12.38
CA THR A 154 -4.72 -8.23 11.27
C THR A 154 -4.83 -9.71 11.62
N ILE A 155 -3.78 -10.32 12.16
CA ILE A 155 -3.80 -11.74 12.51
C ILE A 155 -4.78 -12.02 13.65
N THR A 156 -4.84 -11.16 14.67
CA THR A 156 -5.79 -11.32 15.79
C THR A 156 -7.24 -11.25 15.32
N VAL A 157 -7.58 -10.27 14.48
CA VAL A 157 -8.98 -10.12 14.02
C VAL A 157 -9.37 -11.24 13.05
N VAL A 158 -8.47 -11.66 12.14
CA VAL A 158 -8.72 -12.78 11.23
C VAL A 158 -8.88 -14.09 12.01
N ALA A 159 -8.00 -14.35 12.99
CA ALA A 159 -8.09 -15.53 13.85
C ALA A 159 -9.38 -15.54 14.68
N ALA A 160 -9.78 -14.39 15.25
CA ALA A 160 -11.01 -14.26 16.01
C ALA A 160 -12.26 -14.52 15.14
N ALA A 161 -12.32 -13.94 13.95
CA ALA A 161 -13.43 -14.15 13.01
C ALA A 161 -13.55 -15.63 12.61
N LEU A 162 -12.44 -16.25 12.19
CA LEU A 162 -12.42 -17.66 11.80
C LEU A 162 -12.72 -18.58 12.99
N GLY A 163 -12.17 -18.29 14.16
CA GLY A 163 -12.43 -19.03 15.39
C GLY A 163 -13.90 -19.06 15.75
N LEU A 164 -14.56 -17.90 15.77
CA LEU A 164 -15.99 -17.79 16.08
C LEU A 164 -16.90 -18.48 15.04
N ILE A 165 -16.57 -18.34 13.75
CA ILE A 165 -17.33 -18.98 12.67
C ILE A 165 -17.20 -20.51 12.73
N THR A 166 -16.01 -21.02 13.05
CA THR A 166 -15.71 -22.46 13.05
C THR A 166 -16.05 -23.12 14.39
N LEU A 167 -16.26 -22.33 15.45
CA LEU A 167 -16.59 -22.79 16.80
C LEU A 167 -17.70 -23.85 16.87
N PRO A 168 -18.88 -23.70 16.21
CA PRO A 168 -19.91 -24.74 16.25
C PRO A 168 -19.46 -26.07 15.64
N VAL A 169 -18.63 -26.02 14.60
CA VAL A 169 -18.06 -27.23 13.98
C VAL A 169 -17.03 -27.88 14.90
N LEU A 170 -16.18 -27.07 15.55
CA LEU A 170 -15.23 -27.58 16.54
C LEU A 170 -15.94 -28.25 17.71
N HIS A 171 -17.00 -27.62 18.25
CA HIS A 171 -17.76 -28.20 19.36
C HIS A 171 -18.35 -29.57 19.01
N GLN A 172 -18.91 -29.72 17.81
CA GLN A 172 -19.42 -31.01 17.31
C GLN A 172 -18.33 -32.09 17.29
N ILE A 173 -17.13 -31.76 16.77
CA ILE A 173 -16.01 -32.70 16.66
C ILE A 173 -15.50 -33.10 18.05
N PHE A 174 -15.37 -32.14 18.96
CA PHE A 174 -14.87 -32.38 20.32
C PHE A 174 -15.84 -33.20 21.17
N LEU A 175 -17.14 -32.93 21.06
CA LEU A 175 -18.16 -33.76 21.70
C LEU A 175 -18.11 -35.19 21.18
N GLN A 176 -18.05 -35.40 19.86
CA GLN A 176 -18.07 -36.74 19.29
C GLN A 176 -16.78 -37.54 19.59
N THR A 177 -15.63 -36.87 19.62
CA THR A 177 -14.32 -37.55 19.71
C THR A 177 -13.85 -37.74 21.14
N MET A 178 -14.08 -36.73 21.99
CA MET A 178 -13.49 -36.65 23.33
C MET A 178 -14.55 -36.57 24.44
N ASP A 179 -15.85 -36.55 24.09
CA ASP A 179 -16.96 -36.31 25.02
C ASP A 179 -16.80 -35.00 25.83
N LEU A 180 -16.08 -34.03 25.25
CA LEU A 180 -15.78 -32.75 25.89
C LEU A 180 -16.76 -31.67 25.43
N ASN A 181 -17.58 -31.16 26.36
CA ASN A 181 -18.49 -30.06 26.10
C ASN A 181 -17.81 -28.69 26.32
N ILE A 182 -17.10 -28.21 25.30
CA ILE A 182 -16.42 -26.90 25.37
C ILE A 182 -17.36 -25.69 25.51
N LEU A 183 -18.68 -25.88 25.36
CA LEU A 183 -19.70 -24.83 25.51
C LEU A 183 -20.46 -24.88 26.84
N GLU A 184 -20.13 -25.81 27.75
CA GLU A 184 -20.76 -25.91 29.07
C GLU A 184 -20.60 -24.60 29.86
N ASN A 185 -19.40 -24.04 29.89
CA ASN A 185 -19.09 -22.74 30.48
C ASN A 185 -19.00 -21.65 29.40
N SER A 186 -19.98 -21.60 28.50
CA SER A 186 -20.04 -20.58 27.45
C SER A 186 -20.18 -19.18 28.04
N VAL A 187 -19.89 -18.16 27.22
CA VAL A 187 -20.09 -16.75 27.59
C VAL A 187 -21.56 -16.50 27.99
N PHE A 188 -22.51 -17.22 27.39
CA PHE A 188 -23.93 -17.12 27.73
C PHE A 188 -24.23 -17.70 29.11
N ALA A 189 -23.64 -18.84 29.45
CA ALA A 189 -23.74 -19.43 30.79
C ALA A 189 -23.17 -18.48 31.85
N LEU A 190 -22.08 -17.76 31.55
CA LEU A 190 -21.50 -16.75 32.45
C LEU A 190 -22.46 -15.60 32.76
N PHE A 191 -23.30 -15.21 31.81
CA PHE A 191 -24.31 -14.15 31.98
C PHE A 191 -25.68 -14.69 32.43
N ASN A 192 -25.78 -15.97 32.82
CA ASN A 192 -27.04 -16.66 33.16
C ASN A 192 -28.10 -16.56 32.04
N ILE A 193 -27.67 -16.70 30.78
CA ILE A 193 -28.55 -16.67 29.61
C ILE A 193 -28.84 -18.11 29.17
N ASP A 194 -30.07 -18.57 29.37
CA ASP A 194 -30.53 -19.94 29.07
C ASP A 194 -30.86 -20.16 27.58
N TRP A 195 -29.92 -19.83 26.70
CA TRP A 195 -30.10 -20.06 25.26
C TRP A 195 -29.94 -21.52 24.88
N THR A 196 -30.76 -21.97 23.92
CA THR A 196 -30.62 -23.31 23.36
C THR A 196 -29.31 -23.44 22.58
N LEU A 197 -28.80 -24.67 22.45
CA LEU A 197 -27.53 -24.94 21.77
C LEU A 197 -27.50 -24.42 20.32
N SER A 198 -28.62 -24.53 19.60
CA SER A 198 -28.78 -23.96 18.25
C SER A 198 -28.73 -22.43 18.24
N GLN A 199 -29.35 -21.76 19.23
CA GLN A 199 -29.27 -20.30 19.37
C GLN A 199 -27.84 -19.84 19.66
N GLN A 200 -27.12 -20.57 20.52
CA GLN A 200 -25.71 -20.30 20.82
C GLN A 200 -24.85 -20.43 19.55
N TYR A 201 -25.00 -21.51 18.78
CA TYR A 201 -24.27 -21.68 17.52
C TYR A 201 -24.50 -20.52 16.53
N ILE A 202 -25.76 -20.15 16.32
CA ILE A 202 -26.11 -19.04 15.42
C ILE A 202 -25.45 -17.76 15.93
N SER A 203 -25.48 -17.49 17.24
CA SER A 203 -24.88 -16.29 17.81
C SER A 203 -23.36 -16.21 17.62
N TYR A 204 -22.63 -17.33 17.77
CA TYR A 204 -21.19 -17.38 17.53
C TYR A 204 -20.85 -17.12 16.06
N VAL A 205 -21.60 -17.73 15.13
CA VAL A 205 -21.43 -17.49 13.69
C VAL A 205 -21.73 -16.03 13.34
N VAL A 206 -22.83 -15.47 13.85
CA VAL A 206 -23.20 -14.06 13.63
C VAL A 206 -22.14 -13.14 14.22
N ALA A 207 -21.68 -13.39 15.44
CA ALA A 207 -20.60 -12.61 16.05
C ALA A 207 -19.32 -12.68 15.22
N GLY A 208 -18.93 -13.87 14.73
CA GLY A 208 -17.78 -14.04 13.86
C GLY A 208 -17.92 -13.29 12.53
N LEU A 209 -19.10 -13.29 11.92
CA LEU A 209 -19.39 -12.49 10.71
C LEU A 209 -19.32 -10.99 10.99
N VAL A 210 -19.84 -10.52 12.13
CA VAL A 210 -19.74 -9.11 12.54
C VAL A 210 -18.28 -8.72 12.72
N VAL A 211 -17.48 -9.54 13.40
CA VAL A 211 -16.03 -9.32 13.53
C VAL A 211 -15.36 -9.29 12.16
N ALA A 212 -15.71 -10.19 11.24
CA ALA A 212 -15.18 -10.20 9.88
C ALA A 212 -15.53 -8.92 9.10
N VAL A 213 -16.76 -8.42 9.24
CA VAL A 213 -17.15 -7.14 8.64
C VAL A 213 -16.31 -6.02 9.24
N ILE A 214 -16.25 -5.88 10.56
CA ILE A 214 -15.42 -4.87 11.24
C ILE A 214 -13.96 -4.96 10.79
N ALA A 215 -13.42 -6.18 10.62
CA ALA A 215 -12.08 -6.41 10.10
C ALA A 215 -11.86 -5.69 8.77
N THR A 216 -12.80 -5.80 7.83
CA THR A 216 -12.69 -5.15 6.52
C THR A 216 -12.59 -3.62 6.62
N TRP A 217 -13.28 -3.02 7.59
CA TRP A 217 -13.20 -1.57 7.85
C TRP A 217 -11.85 -1.21 8.48
N VAL A 218 -11.41 -1.98 9.47
CA VAL A 218 -10.10 -1.81 10.12
C VAL A 218 -8.98 -1.90 9.10
N ILE A 219 -8.95 -2.96 8.28
CA ILE A 219 -7.91 -3.18 7.26
C ILE A 219 -7.84 -2.02 6.26
N LYS A 220 -8.98 -1.49 5.82
CA LYS A 220 -9.02 -0.31 4.94
C LYS A 220 -8.48 0.94 5.64
N SER A 221 -8.82 1.13 6.91
CA SER A 221 -8.29 2.23 7.72
C SER A 221 -6.77 2.14 7.88
N LEU A 222 -6.24 0.95 8.20
CA LEU A 222 -4.80 0.71 8.30
C LEU A 222 -4.08 1.01 6.98
N MET A 223 -4.66 0.60 5.85
CA MET A 223 -4.09 0.85 4.52
C MET A 223 -4.01 2.36 4.22
N ASP A 224 -5.02 3.11 4.64
CA ASP A 224 -5.05 4.56 4.51
C ASP A 224 -3.97 5.24 5.39
N VAL A 225 -3.82 4.80 6.64
CA VAL A 225 -2.75 5.26 7.55
C VAL A 225 -1.38 4.98 6.93
N GLN A 226 -1.19 3.77 6.41
CA GLN A 226 0.08 3.36 5.84
C GLN A 226 0.43 4.14 4.58
N ARG A 227 -0.56 4.41 3.72
CA ARG A 227 -0.41 5.27 2.54
C ARG A 227 0.09 6.66 2.95
N ARG A 228 -0.52 7.26 3.98
CA ARG A 228 -0.13 8.58 4.50
C ARG A 228 1.29 8.58 5.03
N MET A 229 1.68 7.55 5.79
CA MET A 229 3.05 7.41 6.31
C MET A 229 4.11 7.34 5.19
N LEU A 230 3.81 6.67 4.08
CA LEU A 230 4.74 6.51 2.96
C LEU A 230 4.72 7.69 1.96
N PHE A 231 3.97 8.75 2.25
CA PHE A 231 3.79 9.91 1.37
C PHE A 231 3.32 9.55 -0.04
N VAL A 232 2.51 8.49 -0.16
CA VAL A 232 1.89 8.12 -1.44
C VAL A 232 0.60 8.94 -1.58
N SER A 233 0.69 10.11 -2.18
CA SER A 233 -0.50 10.92 -2.48
C SER A 233 -1.29 10.30 -3.64
N TYR A 234 -2.62 10.42 -3.60
CA TYR A 234 -3.36 10.43 -4.85
C TYR A 234 -2.85 11.64 -5.63
N GLU A 235 -2.57 11.51 -6.92
CA GLU A 235 -2.41 12.69 -7.76
C GLU A 235 -3.72 13.49 -7.70
N GLU A 236 -3.78 14.44 -6.77
CA GLU A 236 -4.46 15.69 -7.00
C GLU A 236 -3.62 16.38 -8.05
N GLU A 237 -4.06 16.25 -9.32
CA GLU A 237 -3.72 17.22 -10.34
C GLU A 237 -3.85 18.60 -9.68
N ARG A 238 -2.72 19.26 -9.39
CA ARG A 238 -2.71 20.70 -9.22
C ARG A 238 -3.15 21.26 -10.57
N GLN A 239 -4.45 21.46 -10.71
CA GLN A 239 -5.01 22.27 -11.76
C GLN A 239 -4.51 23.70 -11.50
N TYR A 240 -3.45 24.10 -12.21
CA TYR A 240 -3.23 25.49 -12.56
C TYR A 240 -3.96 25.77 -13.87
#